data_AF-A0A4Y8JRD2-F1
#
_entry.id   AF-A0A4Y8JRD2-F1
#
_cell.length_a   1.000
_cell.length_b   1.000
_cell.length_c   1.000
_cell.angle_alpha   90.00
_cell.angle_beta   90.00
_cell.angle_gamma   90.00
#
_symmetry.space_group_name_H-M   'P 1'
#
loop_
_entity.id
_entity.type
_entity.pdbx_description
1 polymer ?
#
loop_
_entity_poly.entity_id
_entity_poly.type
_entity_poly.pdbx_seq_one_letter_code
_entity_poly.pdbx_strand_id
1 'polypeptide(L)'
;MTAAADLQAALTRDPLADAERATGQSYKDSDSTMALGMLMFLEHGARKDALLAAANDTRMGSSFIETRSIYADLGFEEVLHDEFAGHDDYTETAIILWRGDGVLAWIESYGAGTNTNRIYYNWLPEADDWHSRTSSGGLNGDVWVGDHDGREGMRHNLSRLAEGGAFQPVWVERPFLWFLTYADKAHDGYKTITEAVIARLPENVQSAIRGGTS
;
A
#
# COMPACT_ATOMS: atom_id res chain seq x y z
N MET A 1 26.02 4.77 -2.59
CA MET A 1 24.59 4.66 -2.92
C MET A 1 23.84 5.74 -2.19
N THR A 2 22.74 6.25 -2.73
CA THR A 2 21.85 7.17 -2.03
C THR A 2 20.96 6.38 -1.08
N ALA A 3 20.42 7.03 -0.03
CA ALA A 3 19.50 6.37 0.90
C ALA A 3 18.28 5.75 0.18
N ALA A 4 17.76 6.42 -0.85
CA ALA A 4 16.67 5.90 -1.68
C ALA A 4 17.07 4.64 -2.48
N ALA A 5 18.30 4.59 -3.01
CA ALA A 5 18.79 3.40 -3.71
C ALA A 5 19.00 2.22 -2.76
N ASP A 6 19.50 2.47 -1.55
CA ASP A 6 19.66 1.44 -0.52
C ASP A 6 18.31 0.90 -0.04
N LEU A 7 17.29 1.77 0.10
CA LEU A 7 15.93 1.37 0.44
C LEU A 7 15.27 0.55 -0.68
N GLN A 8 15.39 0.99 -1.94
CA GLN A 8 14.88 0.22 -3.08
C GLN A 8 15.52 -1.16 -3.14
N ALA A 9 16.84 -1.24 -3.00
CA ALA A 9 17.57 -2.51 -3.00
C ALA A 9 17.12 -3.43 -1.87
N ALA A 10 16.79 -2.88 -0.69
CA ALA A 10 16.19 -3.66 0.39
C ALA A 10 14.79 -4.15 0.00
N LEU A 11 13.89 -3.29 -0.46
CA LEU A 11 12.51 -3.66 -0.77
C LEU A 11 12.36 -4.72 -1.87
N THR A 12 13.31 -4.81 -2.80
CA THR A 12 13.27 -5.78 -3.90
C THR A 12 14.13 -7.03 -3.72
N ARG A 13 14.84 -7.16 -2.58
CA ARG A 13 15.73 -8.30 -2.35
C ARG A 13 14.92 -9.56 -2.08
N ASP A 14 15.33 -10.68 -2.69
CA ASP A 14 14.85 -12.03 -2.36
C ASP A 14 15.96 -12.82 -1.64
N PRO A 15 15.91 -12.90 -0.29
CA PRO A 15 16.91 -13.63 0.49
C PRO A 15 16.99 -15.12 0.17
N LEU A 16 15.90 -15.73 -0.27
CA LEU A 16 15.85 -17.16 -0.57
C LEU A 16 16.54 -17.43 -1.91
N ALA A 17 16.25 -16.64 -2.92
CA ALA A 17 16.93 -16.72 -4.21
C ALA A 17 18.45 -16.43 -4.09
N ASP A 18 18.83 -15.50 -3.20
CA ASP A 18 20.24 -15.25 -2.90
C ASP A 18 20.92 -16.47 -2.24
N ALA A 19 20.23 -17.14 -1.31
CA ALA A 19 20.73 -18.35 -0.66
C ALA A 19 20.90 -19.52 -1.64
N GLU A 20 19.91 -19.76 -2.51
CA GLU A 20 19.98 -20.77 -3.56
C GLU A 20 21.14 -20.51 -4.54
N ARG A 21 21.37 -19.23 -4.90
CA ARG A 21 22.50 -18.84 -5.74
C ARG A 21 23.85 -19.08 -5.05
N ALA A 22 23.92 -18.85 -3.75
CA ALA A 22 25.15 -19.01 -2.97
C ALA A 22 25.52 -20.49 -2.76
N THR A 23 24.54 -21.36 -2.55
CA THR A 23 24.76 -22.80 -2.31
C THR A 23 24.74 -23.63 -3.59
N GLY A 24 24.14 -23.12 -4.67
CA GLY A 24 23.90 -23.86 -5.90
C GLY A 24 22.84 -24.96 -5.75
N GLN A 25 22.06 -24.93 -4.67
CA GLN A 25 21.03 -25.92 -4.36
C GLN A 25 19.69 -25.23 -4.15
N SER A 26 18.61 -25.96 -4.41
CA SER A 26 17.25 -25.52 -4.10
C SER A 26 17.01 -25.61 -2.59
N TYR A 27 16.32 -24.62 -2.01
CA TYR A 27 15.97 -24.65 -0.59
C TYR A 27 15.03 -25.81 -0.22
N LYS A 28 14.34 -26.37 -1.20
CA LYS A 28 13.43 -27.52 -1.03
C LYS A 28 14.17 -28.84 -0.87
N ASP A 29 15.41 -28.90 -1.36
CA ASP A 29 16.21 -30.12 -1.46
C ASP A 29 17.44 -30.09 -0.52
N SER A 30 17.65 -28.97 0.19
CA SER A 30 18.85 -28.72 0.98
C SER A 30 18.53 -27.95 2.26
N ASP A 31 18.59 -28.66 3.39
CA ASP A 31 18.38 -28.08 4.72
C ASP A 31 19.36 -26.93 5.01
N SER A 32 20.60 -27.02 4.54
CA SER A 32 21.59 -25.95 4.71
C SER A 32 21.25 -24.71 3.89
N THR A 33 20.70 -24.87 2.69
CA THR A 33 20.19 -23.75 1.86
C THR A 33 18.97 -23.10 2.51
N MET A 34 18.04 -23.92 3.01
CA MET A 34 16.88 -23.42 3.77
C MET A 34 17.32 -22.64 5.02
N ALA A 35 18.26 -23.18 5.80
CA ALA A 35 18.77 -22.52 7.00
C ALA A 35 19.49 -21.19 6.67
N LEU A 36 20.30 -21.17 5.61
CA LEU A 36 20.92 -19.92 5.13
C LEU A 36 19.87 -18.91 4.69
N GLY A 37 18.89 -19.34 3.89
CA GLY A 37 17.77 -18.49 3.45
C GLY A 37 17.01 -17.88 4.64
N MET A 38 16.75 -18.67 5.68
CA MET A 38 16.10 -18.19 6.90
C MET A 38 16.96 -17.15 7.64
N LEU A 39 18.26 -17.38 7.78
CA LEU A 39 19.18 -16.40 8.40
C LEU A 39 19.21 -15.09 7.61
N MET A 40 19.34 -15.18 6.29
CA MET A 40 19.34 -14.02 5.40
C MET A 40 18.00 -13.29 5.44
N PHE A 41 16.88 -14.00 5.57
CA PHE A 41 15.56 -13.41 5.73
C PHE A 41 15.43 -12.60 7.03
N LEU A 42 15.93 -13.13 8.16
CA LEU A 42 15.94 -12.42 9.45
C LEU A 42 16.81 -11.16 9.39
N GLU A 43 18.04 -11.27 8.88
CA GLU A 43 18.95 -10.13 8.69
C GLU A 43 18.30 -9.08 7.76
N HIS A 44 17.72 -9.55 6.66
CA HIS A 44 17.07 -8.69 5.69
C HIS A 44 15.88 -7.93 6.28
N GLY A 45 15.02 -8.61 7.05
CA GLY A 45 13.90 -8.00 7.76
C GLY A 45 14.34 -6.89 8.71
N ALA A 46 15.35 -7.15 9.55
CA ALA A 46 15.88 -6.16 10.48
C ALA A 46 16.49 -4.94 9.76
N ARG A 47 17.24 -5.18 8.67
CA ARG A 47 17.80 -4.09 7.85
C ARG A 47 16.70 -3.26 7.18
N LYS A 48 15.67 -3.91 6.64
CA LYS A 48 14.54 -3.23 5.98
C LYS A 48 13.77 -2.37 6.96
N ASP A 49 13.44 -2.89 8.15
CA ASP A 49 12.77 -2.13 9.21
C ASP A 49 13.58 -0.88 9.61
N ALA A 50 14.89 -1.02 9.81
CA ALA A 50 15.77 0.09 10.14
C ALA A 50 15.81 1.18 9.05
N LEU A 51 15.84 0.78 7.78
CA LEU A 51 15.85 1.72 6.64
C LEU A 51 14.52 2.46 6.50
N LEU A 52 13.39 1.75 6.64
CA LEU A 52 12.05 2.34 6.58
C LEU A 52 11.81 3.31 7.74
N ALA A 53 12.20 2.92 8.96
CA ALA A 53 12.13 3.79 10.13
C ALA A 53 12.97 5.07 9.93
N ALA A 54 14.19 4.94 9.42
CA ALA A 54 15.05 6.09 9.12
C ALA A 54 14.48 7.01 8.03
N ALA A 55 13.65 6.47 7.12
CA ALA A 55 12.99 7.22 6.06
C ALA A 55 11.64 7.83 6.46
N ASN A 56 11.21 7.68 7.72
CA ASN A 56 9.85 8.02 8.17
C ASN A 56 8.77 7.42 7.24
N ASP A 57 8.92 6.12 6.98
CA ASP A 57 8.06 5.34 6.09
C ASP A 57 7.33 4.23 6.85
N THR A 58 6.27 3.68 6.24
CA THR A 58 5.52 2.58 6.82
C THR A 58 6.35 1.31 6.83
N ARG A 59 6.15 0.54 7.90
CA ARG A 59 6.87 -0.68 8.26
C ARG A 59 5.85 -1.77 8.56
N MET A 60 6.21 -3.02 8.29
CA MET A 60 5.40 -4.14 8.78
C MET A 60 5.25 -4.07 10.30
N GLY A 61 4.01 -3.95 10.78
CA GLY A 61 3.70 -3.76 12.20
C GLY A 61 3.70 -2.32 12.69
N SER A 62 3.71 -1.33 11.79
CA SER A 62 3.51 0.09 12.17
C SER A 62 2.22 0.25 12.97
N SER A 63 2.26 1.15 13.96
CA SER A 63 1.05 1.50 14.70
C SER A 63 0.07 2.27 13.81
N PHE A 64 -1.22 2.21 14.12
CA PHE A 64 -2.24 2.97 13.38
C PHE A 64 -1.96 4.49 13.43
N ILE A 65 -1.49 5.00 14.58
CA ILE A 65 -1.14 6.41 14.77
C ILE A 65 0.08 6.81 13.93
N GLU A 66 1.14 6.00 13.93
CA GLU A 66 2.33 6.21 13.11
C GLU A 66 1.97 6.26 11.62
N THR A 67 1.20 5.27 11.15
CA THR A 67 0.72 5.23 9.75
C THR A 67 -0.06 6.49 9.40
N ARG A 68 -1.03 6.90 10.23
CA ARG A 68 -1.83 8.11 9.98
C ARG A 68 -0.96 9.37 9.93
N SER A 69 0.05 9.48 10.80
CA SER A 69 1.00 10.61 10.77
C SER A 69 1.80 10.66 9.48
N ILE A 70 2.27 9.52 8.98
CA ILE A 70 3.02 9.44 7.72
C ILE A 70 2.16 9.93 6.55
N TYR A 71 0.88 9.53 6.50
CA TYR A 71 -0.04 10.01 5.46
C TYR A 71 -0.31 11.51 5.54
N ALA A 72 -0.49 12.05 6.75
CA ALA A 72 -0.63 13.49 6.94
C ALA A 72 0.61 14.26 6.43
N ASP A 73 1.82 13.77 6.73
CA ASP A 73 3.08 14.32 6.23
C ASP A 73 3.19 14.25 4.69
N LEU A 74 2.49 13.31 4.06
CA LEU A 74 2.41 13.13 2.61
C LEU A 74 1.32 13.99 1.96
N GLY A 75 0.66 14.85 2.72
CA GLY A 75 -0.37 15.78 2.24
C GLY A 75 -1.75 15.15 2.08
N PHE A 76 -2.00 13.98 2.67
CA PHE A 76 -3.34 13.40 2.70
C PHE A 76 -4.21 14.07 3.78
N GLU A 77 -5.49 14.18 3.47
CA GLU A 77 -6.52 14.69 4.35
C GLU A 77 -7.51 13.57 4.68
N GLU A 78 -7.96 13.48 5.93
CA GLU A 78 -9.01 12.54 6.33
C GLU A 78 -10.36 13.01 5.82
N VAL A 79 -11.00 12.18 5.00
CA VAL A 79 -12.30 12.48 4.37
C VAL A 79 -13.42 11.57 4.86
N LEU A 80 -13.08 10.49 5.55
CA LEU A 80 -14.02 9.62 6.25
C LEU A 80 -13.35 9.01 7.48
N HIS A 81 -14.13 8.91 8.54
CA HIS A 81 -13.76 8.25 9.78
C HIS A 81 -14.92 7.37 10.24
N ASP A 82 -14.63 6.10 10.48
CA ASP A 82 -15.57 5.12 11.00
C ASP A 82 -14.97 4.37 12.18
N GLU A 83 -15.82 4.07 13.15
CA GLU A 83 -15.52 3.19 14.27
C GLU A 83 -16.39 1.93 14.16
N PHE A 84 -15.83 0.77 14.49
CA PHE A 84 -16.54 -0.49 14.46
C PHE A 84 -16.09 -1.41 15.61
N ALA A 85 -16.89 -2.43 15.90
CA ALA A 85 -16.58 -3.39 16.94
C ALA A 85 -15.44 -4.33 16.48
N GLY A 86 -14.35 -4.33 17.22
CA GLY A 86 -13.18 -5.18 17.01
C GLY A 86 -13.30 -6.56 17.66
N HIS A 87 -12.15 -7.21 17.79
CA HIS A 87 -12.01 -8.41 18.61
C HIS A 87 -11.94 -8.01 20.10
N ASP A 88 -12.35 -8.88 21.04
CA ASP A 88 -12.23 -8.68 22.49
C ASP A 88 -12.69 -7.31 23.05
N ASP A 89 -13.84 -6.82 22.61
CA ASP A 89 -14.45 -5.56 23.07
C ASP A 89 -13.63 -4.27 22.78
N TYR A 90 -12.60 -4.35 21.91
CA TYR A 90 -11.92 -3.16 21.40
C TYR A 90 -12.78 -2.45 20.35
N THR A 91 -12.72 -1.11 20.33
CA THR A 91 -13.21 -0.32 19.21
C THR A 91 -12.08 -0.17 18.20
N GLU A 92 -12.34 -0.54 16.96
CA GLU A 92 -11.43 -0.38 15.84
C GLU A 92 -11.85 0.80 14.98
N THR A 93 -10.91 1.32 14.21
CA THR A 93 -11.07 2.49 13.36
C THR A 93 -10.77 2.14 11.91
N ALA A 94 -11.61 2.62 11.00
CA ALA A 94 -11.32 2.65 9.58
C ALA A 94 -11.43 4.09 9.05
N ILE A 95 -10.45 4.51 8.26
CA ILE A 95 -10.39 5.86 7.69
C ILE A 95 -10.19 5.80 6.18
N ILE A 96 -10.78 6.77 5.49
CA ILE A 96 -10.41 7.11 4.11
C ILE A 96 -9.67 8.43 4.14
N LEU A 97 -8.50 8.43 3.50
CA LEU A 97 -7.71 9.62 3.28
C LEU A 97 -7.69 9.96 1.79
N TRP A 98 -7.66 11.24 1.48
CA TRP A 98 -7.61 11.76 0.11
C TRP A 98 -6.45 12.74 -0.05
N ARG A 99 -5.71 12.62 -1.15
CA ARG A 99 -4.74 13.63 -1.57
C ARG A 99 -5.25 14.30 -2.84
N GLY A 100 -5.16 15.63 -2.89
CA GLY A 100 -5.79 16.46 -3.93
C GLY A 100 -5.35 16.17 -5.37
N ASP A 101 -4.27 15.42 -5.57
CA ASP A 101 -3.78 14.97 -6.87
C ASP A 101 -4.40 13.65 -7.37
N GLY A 102 -5.36 13.08 -6.64
CA GLY A 102 -6.12 11.92 -7.11
C GLY A 102 -5.76 10.60 -6.43
N VAL A 103 -5.12 10.61 -5.26
CA VAL A 103 -4.76 9.39 -4.53
C VAL A 103 -5.68 9.20 -3.32
N LEU A 104 -6.28 8.02 -3.22
CA LEU A 104 -7.16 7.63 -2.12
C LEU A 104 -6.50 6.54 -1.29
N ALA A 105 -6.50 6.67 0.03
CA ALA A 105 -6.03 5.62 0.94
C ALA A 105 -7.18 5.05 1.77
N TRP A 106 -7.19 3.74 1.97
CA TRP A 106 -8.03 3.01 2.92
C TRP A 106 -7.15 2.39 3.99
N ILE A 107 -7.39 2.77 5.25
CA ILE A 107 -6.58 2.32 6.38
C ILE A 107 -7.51 1.84 7.49
N GLU A 108 -7.19 0.70 8.07
CA GLU A 108 -7.95 0.05 9.14
C GLU A 108 -7.02 -0.34 10.28
N SER A 109 -7.46 -0.17 11.53
CA SER A 109 -6.74 -0.65 12.71
C SER A 109 -7.04 -2.12 13.03
N TYR A 110 -6.14 -2.73 13.81
CA TYR A 110 -6.41 -3.93 14.59
C TYR A 110 -5.63 -3.82 15.90
N GLY A 111 -6.34 -3.54 16.99
CA GLY A 111 -5.76 -3.06 18.24
C GLY A 111 -4.97 -1.76 18.03
N ALA A 112 -3.71 -1.74 18.46
CA ALA A 112 -2.82 -0.60 18.25
C ALA A 112 -2.17 -0.57 16.84
N GLY A 113 -2.27 -1.66 16.08
CA GLY A 113 -1.60 -1.85 14.80
C GLY A 113 -2.45 -1.40 13.61
N THR A 114 -1.79 -1.25 12.47
CA THR A 114 -2.47 -1.15 11.17
C THR A 114 -2.75 -2.54 10.59
N ASN A 115 -4.00 -2.84 10.30
CA ASN A 115 -4.44 -4.11 9.71
C ASN A 115 -4.39 -4.07 8.19
N THR A 116 -5.10 -3.09 7.63
CA THR A 116 -5.20 -2.81 6.21
C THR A 116 -4.64 -1.43 5.95
N ASN A 117 -3.82 -1.30 4.91
CA ASN A 117 -3.35 -0.02 4.40
C ASN A 117 -3.19 -0.18 2.90
N ARG A 118 -4.05 0.47 2.12
CA ARG A 118 -4.03 0.38 0.67
C ARG A 118 -4.27 1.74 0.06
N ILE A 119 -3.47 2.11 -0.94
CA ILE A 119 -3.78 3.26 -1.80
C ILE A 119 -4.36 2.83 -3.12
N TYR A 120 -5.20 3.68 -3.69
CA TYR A 120 -5.84 3.54 -5.00
C TYR A 120 -5.59 4.81 -5.79
N TYR A 121 -5.31 4.67 -7.08
CA TYR A 121 -4.94 5.80 -7.92
C TYR A 121 -5.16 5.51 -9.41
N ASN A 122 -5.20 6.60 -10.17
CA ASN A 122 -4.99 6.61 -11.61
C ASN A 122 -3.71 7.39 -11.87
N TRP A 123 -2.79 6.85 -12.65
CA TRP A 123 -1.46 7.40 -12.83
C TRP A 123 -1.03 7.30 -14.30
N LEU A 124 -0.63 8.43 -14.88
CA LEU A 124 -0.11 8.50 -16.24
C LEU A 124 1.41 8.30 -16.17
N PRO A 125 1.94 7.16 -16.65
CA PRO A 125 3.38 6.91 -16.65
C PRO A 125 4.11 7.84 -17.62
N GLU A 126 5.25 8.37 -17.19
CA GLU A 126 6.16 9.16 -18.03
C GLU A 126 7.56 8.54 -18.11
N ALA A 127 7.90 7.64 -17.18
CA ALA A 127 9.19 6.96 -17.14
C ALA A 127 9.19 5.65 -17.94
N ASP A 128 10.33 5.35 -18.60
CA ASP A 128 10.53 4.10 -19.34
C ASP A 128 10.44 2.85 -18.44
N ASP A 129 10.81 2.99 -17.17
CA ASP A 129 10.84 1.90 -16.18
C ASP A 129 9.53 1.76 -15.38
N TRP A 130 8.43 2.32 -15.88
CA TRP A 130 7.17 2.46 -15.15
C TRP A 130 6.63 1.17 -14.54
N HIS A 131 6.78 0.03 -15.23
CA HIS A 131 6.33 -1.28 -14.74
C HIS A 131 6.95 -1.65 -13.39
N SER A 132 8.16 -1.16 -13.09
CA SER A 132 8.85 -1.43 -11.83
C SER A 132 8.36 -0.55 -10.67
N ARG A 133 7.53 0.46 -10.95
CA ARG A 133 6.98 1.44 -10.00
C ARG A 133 5.54 1.15 -9.61
N THR A 134 4.85 0.36 -10.44
CA THR A 134 3.46 -0.07 -10.24
C THR A 134 3.37 -1.39 -9.47
N SER A 135 2.19 -1.71 -8.93
CA SER A 135 1.89 -2.99 -8.28
C SER A 135 0.67 -3.64 -8.95
N SER A 136 -0.43 -3.81 -8.22
CA SER A 136 -1.69 -4.33 -8.76
C SER A 136 -2.39 -3.29 -9.63
N GLY A 137 -2.93 -3.71 -10.78
CA GLY A 137 -3.66 -2.83 -11.68
C GLY A 137 -3.58 -3.24 -13.15
N GLY A 138 -3.98 -2.31 -14.02
CA GLY A 138 -3.88 -2.44 -15.46
C GLY A 138 -3.95 -1.09 -16.17
N LEU A 139 -3.57 -1.08 -17.45
CA LEU A 139 -3.70 0.11 -18.29
C LEU A 139 -5.13 0.25 -18.82
N ASN A 140 -5.69 1.45 -18.69
CA ASN A 140 -6.84 1.92 -19.45
C ASN A 140 -6.36 3.08 -20.35
N GLY A 141 -6.18 2.79 -21.64
CA GLY A 141 -5.43 3.66 -22.53
C GLY A 141 -4.00 3.82 -22.03
N ASP A 142 -3.58 5.07 -21.81
CA ASP A 142 -2.24 5.40 -21.31
C ASP A 142 -2.20 5.53 -19.77
N VAL A 143 -3.33 5.41 -19.08
CA VAL A 143 -3.41 5.59 -17.62
C VAL A 143 -3.36 4.23 -16.92
N TRP A 144 -2.44 4.09 -15.98
CA TRP A 144 -2.43 2.97 -15.04
C TRP A 144 -3.50 3.15 -13.97
N VAL A 145 -4.42 2.20 -13.89
CA VAL A 145 -5.51 2.14 -12.92
C VAL A 145 -5.15 1.04 -11.92
N GLY A 146 -4.80 1.40 -10.68
CA GLY A 146 -4.22 0.43 -9.77
C GLY A 146 -4.28 0.77 -8.30
N ASP A 147 -3.67 -0.12 -7.53
CA ASP A 147 -3.54 -0.03 -6.08
C ASP A 147 -2.13 -0.44 -5.61
N HIS A 148 -1.77 -0.02 -4.39
CA HIS A 148 -0.59 -0.49 -3.67
C HIS A 148 -0.97 -0.87 -2.25
N ASP A 149 -0.41 -1.97 -1.76
CA ASP A 149 -0.33 -2.26 -0.33
C ASP A 149 0.64 -1.25 0.31
N GLY A 150 0.13 -0.44 1.22
CA GLY A 150 0.86 0.61 1.92
C GLY A 150 1.42 0.17 3.27
N ARG A 151 1.24 -1.09 3.69
CA ARG A 151 1.72 -1.56 5.01
C ARG A 151 3.23 -1.51 5.14
N GLU A 152 3.97 -1.43 4.03
CA GLU A 152 5.41 -1.32 4.01
C GLU A 152 5.88 -0.43 2.85
N GLY A 153 6.72 0.57 3.12
CA GLY A 153 7.34 1.40 2.08
C GLY A 153 6.39 2.37 1.37
N MET A 154 5.32 2.83 2.03
CA MET A 154 4.30 3.70 1.45
C MET A 154 4.85 5.00 0.85
N ARG A 155 5.63 5.77 1.62
CA ARG A 155 6.28 7.02 1.20
C ARG A 155 7.19 6.77 0.01
N HIS A 156 8.02 5.74 0.09
CA HIS A 156 8.92 5.34 -0.99
C HIS A 156 8.16 5.01 -2.28
N ASN A 157 7.11 4.18 -2.20
CA ASN A 157 6.29 3.79 -3.36
C ASN A 157 5.59 5.00 -4.00
N LEU A 158 5.00 5.89 -3.19
CA LEU A 158 4.39 7.13 -3.69
C LEU A 158 5.40 8.07 -4.35
N SER A 159 6.59 8.20 -3.76
CA SER A 159 7.65 9.05 -4.31
C SER A 159 8.09 8.54 -5.66
N ARG A 160 8.29 7.22 -5.81
CA ARG A 160 8.64 6.60 -7.10
C ARG A 160 7.56 6.82 -8.15
N LEU A 161 6.28 6.72 -7.79
CA LEU A 161 5.18 7.02 -8.72
C LEU A 161 5.22 8.51 -9.12
N ALA A 162 5.33 9.43 -8.16
CA ALA A 162 5.38 10.87 -8.42
C ALA A 162 6.59 11.30 -9.27
N GLU A 163 7.73 10.64 -9.12
CA GLU A 163 8.94 10.88 -9.93
C GLU A 163 8.84 10.31 -11.34
N GLY A 164 7.99 9.30 -11.56
CA GLY A 164 7.92 8.56 -12.81
C GLY A 164 6.71 8.89 -13.67
N GLY A 165 5.87 9.84 -13.25
CA GLY A 165 4.62 10.17 -13.93
C GLY A 165 3.68 11.03 -13.08
N ALA A 166 2.46 11.22 -13.55
CA ALA A 166 1.49 12.13 -12.94
C ALA A 166 0.23 11.41 -12.46
N PHE A 167 -0.13 11.60 -11.19
CA PHE A 167 -1.44 11.19 -10.69
C PHE A 167 -2.56 11.98 -11.36
N GLN A 168 -3.68 11.31 -11.59
CA GLN A 168 -4.85 11.90 -12.22
C GLN A 168 -5.86 12.33 -11.14
N PRO A 169 -6.10 13.66 -10.97
CA PRO A 169 -6.99 14.16 -9.92
C PRO A 169 -8.45 13.76 -10.13
N VAL A 170 -8.82 13.41 -11.35
CA VAL A 170 -10.08 12.75 -11.70
C VAL A 170 -9.73 11.44 -12.37
N TRP A 171 -10.28 10.34 -11.87
CA TRP A 171 -9.98 9.02 -12.38
C TRP A 171 -10.60 8.83 -13.77
N VAL A 172 -9.90 8.15 -14.66
CA VAL A 172 -10.48 7.66 -15.93
C VAL A 172 -11.31 6.41 -15.69
N GLU A 173 -10.91 5.60 -14.69
CA GLU A 173 -11.62 4.41 -14.27
C GLU A 173 -11.41 4.17 -12.77
N ARG A 174 -12.45 3.71 -12.11
CA ARG A 174 -12.41 3.30 -10.71
C ARG A 174 -11.75 1.92 -10.61
N PRO A 175 -10.57 1.78 -9.95
CA PRO A 175 -10.00 0.47 -9.68
C PRO A 175 -10.93 -0.34 -8.78
N PHE A 176 -10.63 -1.62 -8.60
CA PHE A 176 -11.35 -2.45 -7.65
C PHE A 176 -11.14 -1.95 -6.21
N LEU A 177 -12.11 -1.21 -5.69
CA LEU A 177 -12.10 -0.70 -4.32
C LEU A 177 -12.56 -1.78 -3.34
N TRP A 178 -11.77 -2.01 -2.30
CA TRP A 178 -12.05 -2.96 -1.24
C TRP A 178 -12.11 -2.24 0.11
N PHE A 179 -13.25 -1.59 0.38
CA PHE A 179 -13.52 -0.88 1.64
C PHE A 179 -14.26 -1.78 2.63
N LEU A 180 -13.68 -2.94 2.91
CA LEU A 180 -14.19 -3.87 3.90
C LEU A 180 -13.35 -3.74 5.17
N THR A 181 -14.02 -3.85 6.30
CA THR A 181 -13.42 -4.02 7.61
C THR A 181 -13.37 -5.49 7.98
N TYR A 182 -12.60 -5.83 9.00
CA TYR A 182 -12.58 -7.16 9.59
C TYR A 182 -13.96 -7.59 10.15
N ALA A 183 -14.84 -6.64 10.48
CA ALA A 183 -16.20 -6.92 10.93
C ALA A 183 -17.12 -7.41 9.80
N ASP A 184 -16.79 -7.16 8.54
CA ASP A 184 -17.59 -7.51 7.35
C ASP A 184 -17.39 -8.98 6.94
N LYS A 185 -17.62 -9.90 7.89
CA LYS A 185 -17.32 -11.35 7.82
C LYS A 185 -18.02 -12.13 6.69
N ALA A 186 -18.89 -11.49 5.90
CA ALA A 186 -19.53 -12.07 4.73
C ALA A 186 -19.07 -11.32 3.46
N HIS A 187 -18.24 -11.97 2.64
CA HIS A 187 -17.77 -11.40 1.37
C HIS A 187 -18.89 -11.16 0.34
N ASP A 188 -20.08 -11.75 0.59
CA ASP A 188 -21.30 -11.59 -0.20
C ASP A 188 -21.98 -10.24 0.09
N GLY A 189 -21.32 -9.15 -0.28
CA GLY A 189 -21.83 -7.80 -0.02
C GLY A 189 -20.85 -6.66 -0.28
N TYR A 190 -19.60 -6.99 -0.63
CA TYR A 190 -18.53 -5.99 -0.74
C TYR A 190 -18.88 -4.81 -1.65
N LYS A 191 -19.62 -5.04 -2.75
CA LYS A 191 -20.05 -3.97 -3.66
C LYS A 191 -20.98 -2.99 -2.95
N THR A 192 -22.00 -3.51 -2.26
CA THR A 192 -22.97 -2.68 -1.52
C THR A 192 -22.29 -1.90 -0.42
N ILE A 193 -21.38 -2.54 0.34
CA ILE A 193 -20.60 -1.89 1.40
C ILE A 193 -19.73 -0.78 0.81
N THR A 194 -18.97 -1.09 -0.24
CA THR A 194 -18.08 -0.14 -0.90
C THR A 194 -18.85 1.07 -1.46
N GLU A 195 -20.00 0.86 -2.11
CA GLU A 195 -20.83 1.96 -2.61
C GLU A 195 -21.44 2.80 -1.45
N ALA A 196 -21.83 2.15 -0.35
CA ALA A 196 -22.32 2.86 0.84
C ALA A 196 -21.22 3.73 1.49
N VAL A 197 -19.98 3.24 1.53
CA VAL A 197 -18.81 4.01 1.97
C VAL A 197 -18.57 5.19 1.01
N ILE A 198 -18.55 4.96 -0.30
CA ILE A 198 -18.36 6.03 -1.30
C ILE A 198 -19.42 7.12 -1.19
N ALA A 199 -20.69 6.75 -0.98
CA ALA A 199 -21.78 7.71 -0.85
C ALA A 199 -21.62 8.69 0.34
N ARG A 200 -20.77 8.34 1.32
CA ARG A 200 -20.48 9.15 2.51
C ARG A 200 -19.26 10.05 2.34
N LEU A 201 -18.48 9.88 1.27
CA LEU A 201 -17.32 10.72 0.99
C LEU A 201 -17.77 12.15 0.60
N PRO A 202 -16.89 13.16 0.75
CA PRO A 202 -17.15 14.49 0.21
C PRO A 202 -17.45 14.46 -1.30
N GLU A 203 -18.34 15.35 -1.77
CA GLU A 203 -18.80 15.36 -3.17
C GLU A 203 -17.65 15.46 -4.17
N ASN A 204 -16.62 16.28 -3.88
CA ASN A 204 -15.45 16.41 -4.74
C ASN A 204 -14.68 15.09 -4.87
N VAL A 205 -14.58 14.30 -3.79
CA VAL A 205 -13.93 12.97 -3.85
C VAL A 205 -14.82 11.99 -4.60
N GLN A 206 -16.14 11.98 -4.35
CA GLN A 206 -17.08 11.13 -5.10
C GLN A 206 -16.99 11.39 -6.61
N SER A 207 -16.99 12.66 -7.02
CA SER A 207 -16.84 13.07 -8.42
C SER A 207 -15.51 12.65 -9.01
N ALA A 208 -14.41 12.79 -8.26
CA ALA A 208 -13.08 12.39 -8.70
C ALA A 208 -12.98 10.87 -8.96
N ILE A 209 -13.52 10.03 -8.07
CA ILE A 209 -13.32 8.57 -8.14
C ILE A 209 -14.38 7.81 -8.93
N ARG A 210 -15.53 8.44 -9.26
CA ARG A 210 -16.57 7.81 -10.11
C ARG A 210 -16.21 7.81 -11.60
N GLY A 211 -15.20 8.57 -11.97
CA GLY A 211 -14.73 8.69 -13.34
C GLY A 211 -15.47 9.76 -14.13
N GLY A 212 -14.76 10.39 -15.06
CA GLY A 212 -15.42 11.12 -16.15
C GLY A 212 -16.08 10.10 -17.07
N THR A 213 -17.40 10.17 -17.27
CA THR A 213 -18.03 9.49 -18.41
C THR A 213 -17.50 10.14 -19.68
N SER A 214 -16.36 9.68 -20.20
CA SER A 214 -15.92 9.97 -21.55
C SER A 214 -16.76 9.19 -22.55
#